data_AF-A0A925R723-F1
#
_entry.id   AF-A0A925R723-F1
#
_cell.length_a   1.000
_cell.length_b   1.000
_cell.length_c   1.000
_cell.angle_alpha   90.00
_cell.angle_beta   90.00
_cell.angle_gamma   90.00
#
_symmetry.space_group_name_H-M   'P 1'
#
loop_
_entity.id
_entity.type
_entity.pdbx_description
1 polymer ?
#
loop_
_entity_poly.entity_id
_entity_poly.type
_entity_poly.pdbx_seq_one_letter_code
_entity_poly.pdbx_strand_id
1 'polypeptide(L)' 'FHPFISHKENGTGLGLPIVSSIIDKHRGVIAVESTVGVGTKFYVTLPLAPLG' A
#
# COMPACT_ATOMS: atom_id res chain seq x y z
N PHE A 1 -2.31 -3.15 -5.53
CA PHE A 1 -2.99 -1.85 -5.76
C PHE A 1 -2.89 -1.47 -7.24
N HIS A 2 -3.94 -0.88 -7.84
CA HIS A 2 -3.98 -0.58 -9.27
C HIS A 2 -3.45 0.83 -9.60
N PRO A 3 -2.61 0.97 -10.65
CA PRO A 3 -2.15 2.28 -11.13
C PRO A 3 -3.26 3.24 -11.53
N PHE A 4 -2.98 4.54 -11.41
CA PHE A 4 -3.84 5.64 -11.88
C PHE A 4 -5.21 5.76 -11.20
N ILE A 5 -5.44 5.05 -10.09
CA ILE A 5 -6.65 5.22 -9.27
C ILE A 5 -6.42 6.30 -8.22
N SER A 6 -7.17 7.39 -8.31
CA SER A 6 -7.16 8.49 -7.34
C SER A 6 -8.58 9.06 -7.17
N HIS A 7 -8.94 9.37 -5.92
CA HIS A 7 -10.16 10.10 -5.59
C HIS A 7 -9.90 11.60 -5.31
N LYS A 8 -8.67 12.06 -5.56
CA LYS A 8 -8.29 13.48 -5.49
C LYS A 8 -8.23 14.07 -6.90
N GLU A 9 -8.76 15.27 -7.06
CA GLU A 9 -8.90 16.00 -8.33
C GLU A 9 -7.58 16.12 -9.13
N ASN A 10 -6.45 16.29 -8.44
CA ASN A 10 -5.11 16.34 -9.05
C ASN A 10 -4.19 15.19 -8.61
N GLY A 11 -4.76 14.09 -8.10
CA GLY A 11 -3.97 12.95 -7.66
C GLY A 11 -3.63 12.02 -8.81
N THR A 12 -2.35 11.69 -8.99
CA THR A 12 -1.88 10.81 -10.07
C THR A 12 -2.27 9.34 -9.88
N GLY A 13 -2.65 8.94 -8.67
CA GLY A 13 -2.99 7.55 -8.35
C GLY A 13 -1.81 6.56 -8.38
N LEU A 14 -0.57 7.07 -8.40
CA LEU A 14 0.63 6.24 -8.50
C LEU A 14 1.24 5.84 -7.16
N GLY A 15 0.89 6.53 -6.07
CA GLY A 15 1.51 6.31 -4.76
C GLY A 15 1.34 4.89 -4.22
N LEU A 16 0.10 4.40 -4.10
CA LEU A 16 -0.17 3.05 -3.59
C LEU A 16 0.40 1.92 -4.47
N PRO A 17 0.33 2.00 -5.81
CA PRO A 17 1.05 1.07 -6.69
C PRO A 17 2.56 1.01 -6.41
N ILE A 18 3.22 2.17 -6.26
CA ILE A 18 4.65 2.24 -5.94
C ILE A 18 4.93 1.60 -4.59
N VAL A 19 4.14 1.92 -3.56
CA VAL A 19 4.26 1.33 -2.22
C VAL A 19 4.10 -0.19 -2.27
N SER A 20 3.10 -0.71 -2.98
CA SER A 20 2.89 -2.14 -3.19
C SER A 20 4.15 -2.80 -3.77
N SER A 21 4.68 -2.24 -4.85
CA SER A 21 5.88 -2.78 -5.50
C SER A 21 7.12 -2.76 -4.60
N ILE A 22 7.29 -1.71 -3.79
CA ILE A 22 8.38 -1.64 -2.81
C ILE A 22 8.23 -2.77 -1.79
N ILE A 23 7.05 -2.94 -1.21
CA ILE A 23 6.79 -3.95 -0.18
C ILE A 23 6.98 -5.36 -0.75
N ASP A 24 6.48 -5.62 -1.96
CA ASP A 24 6.65 -6.90 -2.66
C ASP A 24 8.13 -7.23 -2.90
N LYS A 25 8.95 -6.23 -3.31
CA LYS A 25 10.41 -6.40 -3.48
C LYS A 25 11.12 -6.73 -2.18
N HIS A 26 10.58 -6.32 -1.04
CA HIS A 26 11.07 -6.68 0.29
C HIS A 26 10.47 -7.99 0.82
N ARG A 27 9.72 -8.73 -0.01
CA ARG A 27 8.96 -9.93 0.39
C ARG A 27 8.02 -9.67 1.56
N GLY A 28 7.50 -8.44 1.65
CA GLY A 28 6.56 -8.02 2.66
C GLY A 28 5.11 -8.19 2.23
N VAL A 29 4.21 -7.76 3.11
CA VAL A 29 2.76 -7.76 2.88
C VAL A 29 2.19 -6.40 3.28
N ILE A 30 1.25 -5.90 2.48
CA ILE A 30 0.44 -4.74 2.81
C ILE A 30 -1.04 -5.13 2.93
N ALA A 31 -1.68 -4.71 4.03
CA ALA A 31 -3.10 -4.88 4.27
C ALA A 31 -3.75 -3.53 4.60
N VAL A 32 -5.06 -3.44 4.40
CA VAL A 32 -5.84 -2.23 4.66
C VAL A 32 -7.13 -2.56 5.40
N GLU A 33 -7.43 -1.78 6.42
CA GLU A 33 -8.71 -1.76 7.11
C GLU A 33 -9.28 -0.35 6.98
N SER A 34 -10.49 -0.22 6.45
CA SER A 34 -11.15 1.08 6.29
C SER A 34 -12.59 1.00 6.76
N THR A 35 -13.03 2.04 7.46
CA THR A 35 -14.42 2.21 7.88
C THR A 35 -14.85 3.63 7.55
N VAL A 36 -15.91 3.76 6.76
CA VAL A 36 -16.46 5.06 6.34
C VAL A 36 -16.80 5.90 7.56
N GLY A 37 -16.38 7.16 7.56
CA GLY A 37 -16.62 8.11 8.67
C GLY A 37 -15.73 7.91 9.90
N VAL A 38 -14.94 6.83 9.98
CA VAL A 38 -14.00 6.58 11.08
C VAL A 38 -12.56 6.81 10.61
N GLY A 39 -12.21 6.26 9.44
CA GLY A 39 -10.89 6.41 8.84
C GLY A 39 -10.36 5.13 8.22
N THR A 40 -9.08 5.15 7.87
CA THR A 40 -8.38 4.06 7.18
C THR A 40 -7.04 3.79 7.86
N LYS A 41 -6.72 2.51 8.08
CA LYS A 41 -5.44 2.03 8.58
C LYS A 41 -4.79 1.14 7.52
N PHE A 42 -3.49 1.36 7.31
CA PHE A 42 -2.65 0.50 6.48
C PHE A 42 -1.67 -0.23 7.38
N TYR A 43 -1.50 -1.52 7.14
CA TYR A 43 -0.57 -2.39 7.86
C TYR A 43 0.49 -2.85 6.88
N VAL A 44 1.77 -2.68 7.25
CA VAL A 44 2.91 -3.15 6.47
C VAL A 44 3.69 -4.13 7.33
N THR A 45 3.86 -5.34 6.82
CA THR A 45 4.64 -6.41 7.46
C THR A 45 5.86 -6.69 6.60
N LEU A 46 7.05 -6.68 7.19
CA LEU A 46 8.31 -6.97 6.52
C LEU A 46 9.01 -8.13 7.25
N PRO A 47 9.68 -9.04 6.52
CA PRO A 47 10.57 -10.01 7.13
C PRO A 47 11.71 -9.31 7.89
N LEU A 48 12.06 -9.81 9.08
CA LEU A 48 13.13 -9.22 9.89
C LEU A 48 14.52 -9.40 9.26
N ALA A 49 14.67 -10.44 8.44
CA ALA A 49 15.87 -10.75 7.68
C ALA A 49 15.48 -11.29 6.29
N PRO A 50 16.39 -11.23 5.30
CA PRO A 50 16.16 -11.85 4.01
C PRO A 50 15.80 -13.33 4.16
N LEU A 51 14.71 -13.75 3.53
CA LEU A 51 14.44 -15.16 3.32
C LEU A 51 15.49 -15.64 2.30
N GLY A 52 16.41 -16.50 2.76
CA GLY A 52 17.53 -17.02 1.98
C GLY A 52 17.17 -17.57 0.61
#